data_AF-A0A3C0RE67-F1
#
_entry.id   AF-A0A3C0RE67-F1
#
_cell.length_a   1.000
_cell.length_b   1.000
_cell.length_c   1.000
_cell.angle_alpha   90.00
_cell.angle_beta   90.00
_cell.angle_gamma   90.00
#
_symmetry.space_group_name_H-M   'P 1'
#
loop_
_entity.id
_entity.type
_entity.pdbx_description
1 polymer ?
#
loop_
_entity_poly.entity_id
_entity_poly.type
_entity_poly.pdbx_seq_one_letter_code
_entity_poly.pdbx_strand_id
1 'polypeptide(L)'
;DDIAKYVGKEVKVCDKVYSARFLDNSARQLTLINLGGKYPNQKMTVVIDGDSRKNFTWKPEEFLLNKEICVKGKVKEYKGGYQIDVTKPEELEVKAGQ
;
A
#
# COMPACT_ATOMS: atom_id res chain seq x y z
N ASP A 1 0.18 8.62 -14.96
CA ASP A 1 0.56 9.55 -13.87
C ASP A 1 1.97 9.31 -13.41
N ASP A 2 2.75 10.38 -13.35
CA ASP A 2 4.15 10.35 -12.90
C ASP A 2 4.20 10.56 -11.39
N ILE A 3 4.21 9.45 -10.65
CA ILE A 3 4.19 9.45 -9.18
C ILE A 3 5.39 10.19 -8.57
N ALA A 4 6.50 10.31 -9.32
CA ALA A 4 7.70 11.04 -8.92
C ALA A 4 7.42 12.51 -8.56
N LYS A 5 6.46 13.15 -9.24
CA LYS A 5 6.09 14.56 -9.03
C LYS A 5 5.39 14.82 -7.69
N TYR A 6 5.00 13.75 -7.00
CA TYR A 6 4.27 13.81 -5.74
C TYR A 6 5.11 13.41 -4.53
N VAL A 7 6.40 13.09 -4.72
CA VAL A 7 7.33 12.84 -3.60
C VAL A 7 7.28 14.01 -2.60
N GLY A 8 7.10 13.67 -1.32
CA GLY A 8 6.98 14.63 -0.24
C GLY A 8 5.59 15.25 -0.06
N LYS A 9 4.62 14.96 -0.94
CA LYS A 9 3.25 15.50 -0.89
C LYS A 9 2.27 14.46 -0.39
N GLU A 10 1.24 14.92 0.31
CA GLU A 10 0.07 14.10 0.64
C GLU A 10 -0.85 14.03 -0.58
N VAL A 11 -1.14 12.81 -1.05
CA VAL A 11 -1.99 12.57 -2.21
C VAL A 11 -2.91 11.37 -1.97
N LYS A 12 -3.94 11.24 -2.80
CA LYS A 12 -4.77 10.04 -2.91
C LYS A 12 -4.38 9.29 -4.19
N VAL A 13 -3.88 8.07 -4.07
CA VAL A 13 -3.50 7.20 -5.20
C VAL A 13 -4.50 6.06 -5.29
N CYS A 14 -5.17 5.93 -6.43
CA CYS A 14 -6.11 4.84 -6.70
C CYS A 14 -5.56 3.91 -7.76
N ASP A 15 -5.51 2.62 -7.48
CA ASP A 15 -5.05 1.60 -8.43
C ASP A 15 -5.44 0.19 -7.96
N LYS A 16 -5.26 -0.80 -8.84
CA LYS A 16 -5.48 -2.21 -8.52
C LYS A 16 -4.32 -2.77 -7.69
N VAL A 17 -4.64 -3.62 -6.72
CA VAL A 17 -3.68 -4.43 -5.98
C VAL A 17 -3.28 -5.66 -6.81
N TYR A 18 -2.01 -5.70 -7.24
CA TYR A 18 -1.47 -6.78 -8.07
C TYR A 18 -0.72 -7.85 -7.27
N SER A 19 -0.15 -7.47 -6.12
CA SER A 19 0.40 -8.41 -5.15
C SER A 19 0.36 -7.82 -3.76
N ALA A 20 0.19 -8.68 -2.76
CA ALA A 20 0.30 -8.28 -1.36
C ALA A 20 0.91 -9.41 -0.54
N ARG A 21 1.71 -9.07 0.46
CA ARG A 21 2.42 -10.03 1.31
C ARG A 21 2.63 -9.48 2.70
N PHE A 22 2.34 -10.31 3.70
CA PHE A 22 2.77 -10.09 5.08
C PHE A 22 4.12 -10.80 5.31
N LEU A 23 5.08 -10.08 5.87
CA LEU A 23 6.43 -10.58 6.19
C LEU A 23 6.50 -10.99 7.67
N ASP A 24 5.69 -11.98 8.04
CA ASP A 24 5.54 -12.53 9.39
C ASP A 24 6.86 -12.89 10.09
N ASN A 25 7.81 -13.43 9.33
CA ASN A 25 9.13 -13.86 9.78
C ASN A 25 10.19 -12.73 9.83
N SER A 26 9.81 -11.48 9.53
CA SER A 26 10.72 -10.34 9.58
C SER A 26 10.61 -9.59 10.90
N ALA A 27 11.71 -9.02 11.40
CA ALA A 27 11.73 -8.24 12.64
C ALA A 27 10.74 -7.06 12.65
N ARG A 28 10.39 -6.53 11.46
CA ARG A 28 9.46 -5.40 11.30
C ARG A 28 8.03 -5.81 10.98
N GLN A 29 7.80 -7.10 10.69
CA GLN A 29 6.50 -7.68 10.35
C GLN A 29 5.69 -6.81 9.38
N LEU A 30 6.31 -6.38 8.28
CA LEU A 30 5.68 -5.46 7.34
C LEU A 30 4.60 -6.18 6.52
N THR A 31 3.47 -5.52 6.31
CA THR A 31 2.55 -5.86 5.22
C THR A 31 2.85 -4.93 4.04
N LEU A 32 3.17 -5.52 2.90
CA LEU A 32 3.49 -4.82 1.65
C LEU A 32 2.39 -5.09 0.63
N ILE A 33 1.80 -4.04 0.06
CA ILE A 33 0.73 -4.12 -0.95
C ILE A 33 1.17 -3.31 -2.17
N ASN A 34 1.30 -3.96 -3.32
CA ASN A 34 1.79 -3.35 -4.55
C ASN A 34 0.64 -2.99 -5.48
N LEU A 35 0.63 -1.72 -5.90
CA LEU A 35 -0.39 -1.10 -6.73
C LEU A 35 0.11 -0.87 -8.15
N GLY A 36 -0.76 -1.03 -9.13
CA GLY A 36 -0.46 -0.76 -10.55
C GLY A 36 0.58 -1.68 -11.18
N GLY A 37 0.96 -2.77 -10.50
CA GLY A 37 1.91 -3.76 -10.99
C GLY A 37 2.43 -4.67 -9.88
N LYS A 38 3.04 -5.80 -10.26
CA LYS A 38 3.74 -6.69 -9.31
C LYS A 38 5.17 -6.19 -9.11
N TYR A 39 5.72 -6.43 -7.91
CA TYR A 39 7.15 -6.23 -7.67
C TYR A 39 8.03 -6.93 -8.71
N PRO A 40 9.10 -6.28 -9.22
CA PRO A 40 9.58 -4.92 -8.91
C PRO A 40 8.99 -3.79 -9.79
N ASN A 41 7.99 -4.09 -10.62
CA ASN A 41 7.41 -3.17 -11.62
C ASN A 41 6.12 -2.51 -11.14
N GLN A 42 5.91 -2.39 -9.82
CA GLN A 42 4.75 -1.72 -9.25
C GLN A 42 4.88 -0.19 -9.38
N LYS A 43 3.75 0.50 -9.51
CA LYS A 43 3.69 1.96 -9.51
C LYS A 43 3.92 2.53 -8.11
N MET A 44 3.39 1.85 -7.10
CA MET A 44 3.40 2.28 -5.70
C MET A 44 3.34 1.07 -4.77
N THR A 45 4.02 1.14 -3.63
CA THR A 45 3.89 0.16 -2.54
C THR A 45 3.22 0.81 -1.33
N VAL A 46 2.15 0.24 -0.83
CA VAL A 46 1.61 0.56 0.51
C VAL A 46 2.36 -0.28 1.53
N VAL A 47 2.84 0.37 2.58
CA VAL A 47 3.54 -0.27 3.69
C VAL A 47 2.72 -0.09 4.96
N ILE A 48 2.36 -1.19 5.61
CA ILE A 48 1.77 -1.19 6.94
C ILE A 48 2.77 -1.87 7.86
N ASP A 49 3.29 -1.15 8.86
CA ASP A 49 4.20 -1.76 9.84
C ASP A 49 3.46 -2.70 10.80
N GLY A 50 4.21 -3.58 11.49
CA GLY A 50 3.61 -4.58 12.37
C GLY A 50 2.78 -4.02 13.51
N ASP A 51 3.12 -2.83 14.03
CA ASP A 51 2.36 -2.17 15.09
C ASP A 51 1.05 -1.58 14.56
N SER A 52 1.09 -0.96 13.39
CA SER A 52 -0.09 -0.42 12.70
C SER A 52 -1.00 -1.52 12.20
N ARG A 53 -0.45 -2.68 11.82
CA ARG A 53 -1.24 -3.84 11.37
C ARG A 53 -2.26 -4.28 12.41
N LYS A 54 -1.99 -4.05 13.71
CA LYS A 54 -2.93 -4.35 14.82
C LYS A 54 -4.22 -3.52 14.77
N ASN A 55 -4.21 -2.38 14.06
CA ASN A 55 -5.40 -1.55 13.86
C ASN A 55 -6.38 -2.15 12.83
N PHE A 56 -5.99 -3.21 12.11
CA PHE A 56 -6.80 -3.87 11.11
C PHE A 56 -7.47 -5.11 11.69
N THR A 57 -8.80 -5.15 11.65
CA THR A 57 -9.60 -6.33 12.07
C THR A 57 -9.62 -7.45 11.03
N TRP A 58 -9.02 -7.20 9.86
CA TRP A 58 -8.91 -8.10 8.71
C TRP A 58 -7.46 -8.12 8.23
N LYS A 59 -7.06 -9.17 7.52
CA LYS A 59 -5.70 -9.30 6.99
C LYS A 59 -5.56 -8.50 5.69
N PRO A 60 -4.78 -7.39 5.65
CA PRO A 60 -4.77 -6.53 4.48
C PRO A 60 -4.21 -7.18 3.22
N GLU A 61 -3.23 -8.06 3.39
CA GLU A 61 -2.61 -8.82 2.31
C GLU A 61 -3.57 -9.82 1.62
N GLU A 62 -4.55 -10.33 2.35
CA GLU A 62 -5.54 -11.26 1.81
C GLU A 62 -6.76 -10.49 1.27
N PHE A 63 -7.29 -9.56 2.06
CA PHE A 63 -8.53 -8.86 1.73
C PHE A 63 -8.39 -7.92 0.53
N LEU A 64 -7.27 -7.21 0.40
CA LEU A 64 -7.11 -6.19 -0.64
C LEU A 64 -6.64 -6.78 -1.98
N LEU A 65 -6.16 -8.03 -1.99
CA LEU A 65 -5.63 -8.65 -3.19
C LEU A 65 -6.68 -8.66 -4.33
N ASN A 66 -6.25 -8.26 -5.53
CA ASN A 66 -7.08 -8.11 -6.73
C ASN A 66 -8.18 -7.04 -6.67
N LYS A 67 -8.32 -6.29 -5.58
CA LYS A 67 -9.27 -5.17 -5.48
C LYS A 67 -8.65 -3.89 -6.05
N GLU A 68 -9.51 -2.99 -6.50
CA GLU A 68 -9.13 -1.60 -6.72
C GLU A 68 -9.29 -0.83 -5.40
N ILE A 69 -8.24 -0.12 -5.01
CA ILE A 69 -8.21 0.63 -3.75
C ILE A 69 -7.72 2.05 -4.00
N CYS A 70 -8.13 2.97 -3.15
CA CYS A 70 -7.49 4.27 -3.00
C CYS A 70 -6.76 4.36 -1.67
N VAL A 71 -5.57 4.92 -1.71
CA VAL A 71 -4.69 5.10 -0.55
C VAL A 71 -4.42 6.59 -0.39
N LYS A 72 -4.64 7.12 0.81
CA LYS A 72 -4.28 8.51 1.13
C LYS A 72 -3.04 8.54 1.99
N GLY A 73 -2.04 9.34 1.60
CA GLY A 73 -0.88 9.56 2.44
C GLY A 73 0.26 10.28 1.74
N LYS A 74 1.38 10.45 2.46
CA LYS A 74 2.58 11.10 1.94
C LYS A 74 3.41 10.14 1.09
N VAL A 75 3.69 10.51 -0.15
CA VAL A 75 4.56 9.72 -1.04
C VAL A 75 6.01 9.87 -0.60
N LYS A 76 6.70 8.74 -0.48
CA LYS A 76 8.12 8.64 -0.13
C LYS A 76 8.83 7.81 -1.18
N GLU A 77 10.10 8.12 -1.41
CA GLU A 77 10.99 7.25 -2.18
C GLU A 77 11.70 6.28 -1.24
N TYR A 78 11.80 5.02 -1.64
CA TYR A 78 12.53 3.99 -0.91
C TYR A 78 13.09 2.95 -1.89
N LYS A 79 14.42 2.75 -1.86
CA LYS A 79 15.15 1.76 -2.66
C LYS A 79 14.77 1.78 -4.16
N GLY A 80 14.62 2.98 -4.74
CA GLY A 80 14.29 3.15 -6.17
C GLY A 80 12.82 2.94 -6.52
N GLY A 81 11.93 2.77 -5.53
CA GLY A 81 10.48 2.75 -5.71
C GLY A 81 9.77 3.80 -4.86
N TYR A 82 8.46 3.93 -5.06
CA TYR A 82 7.62 4.86 -4.29
C TYR A 82 6.74 4.09 -3.30
N GLN A 83 6.58 4.66 -2.11
CA GLN A 83 5.71 4.10 -1.09
C GLN A 83 4.88 5.13 -0.34
N ILE A 84 3.78 4.66 0.24
CA ILE A 84 2.99 5.36 1.26
C ILE A 84 2.92 4.44 2.48
N ASP A 85 3.21 4.99 3.65
CA ASP A 85 3.02 4.28 4.92
C ASP A 85 1.58 4.50 5.38
N VAL A 86 0.88 3.40 5.69
CA VAL A 86 -0.49 3.40 6.18
C VAL A 86 -0.49 2.89 7.61
N THR A 87 -1.12 3.66 8.50
CA THR A 87 -1.18 3.36 9.92
C THR A 87 -2.57 2.94 10.37
N LYS A 88 -3.61 3.32 9.63
CA LYS A 88 -5.01 3.04 9.99
C LYS A 88 -5.86 2.62 8.79
N PRO A 89 -6.91 1.81 9.01
CA PRO A 89 -7.76 1.36 7.91
C PRO A 89 -8.50 2.49 7.18
N GLU A 90 -8.76 3.64 7.81
CA GLU A 90 -9.48 4.76 7.16
C GLU A 90 -8.65 5.49 6.09
N GLU A 91 -7.34 5.24 6.03
CA GLU A 91 -6.45 5.74 4.97
C GLU A 91 -6.57 4.91 3.68
N LEU A 92 -7.29 3.78 3.75
CA LEU A 92 -7.59 2.88 2.66
C LEU A 92 -9.09 2.88 2.35
N GLU A 93 -9.41 3.01 1.06
CA GLU A 93 -10.77 2.90 0.56
C GLU A 93 -10.82 1.82 -0.52
N VAL A 94 -11.60 0.77 -0.31
CA VAL A 94 -11.87 -0.22 -1.37
C VAL A 94 -12.90 0.39 -2.33
N LYS A 95 -12.56 0.46 -3.61
CA LYS A 95 -13.54 0.77 -4.64
C LYS A 95 -14.37 -0.48 -4.88
N ALA A 96 -15.66 -0.41 -4.55
CA ALA A 96 -16.61 -1.42 -4.98
C ALA A 96 -16.56 -1.47 -6.51
N GLY A 97 -16.20 -2.62 -7.07
CA GLY A 97 -16.27 -2.81 -8.52
C GLY A 97 -17.71 -2.65 -8.99
N GLN A 98 -17.89 -1.92 -10.09
CA GLN A 98 -19.05 -2.07 -10.96
C GLN A 98 -19.17 -3.51 -11.46
#